data_AF-A0A431IC01-F1
#
_entry.id   AF-A0A431IC01-F1
#
_cell.length_a   1.000
_cell.length_b   1.000
_cell.length_c   1.000
_cell.angle_alpha   90.00
_cell.angle_beta   90.00
_cell.angle_gamma   90.00
#
_symmetry.space_group_name_H-M   'P 1'
#
loop_
_entity.id
_entity.type
_entity.pdbx_description
1 polymer ?
#
loop_
_entity_poly.entity_id
_entity_poly.type
_entity_poly.pdbx_seq_one_letter_code
_entity_poly.pdbx_strand_id
1 'polypeptide(L)'
;MLHESRIVRLLAVIVVAVGLVATACGGSEESGSSADDGSSTTSGAAGPAAPSNADIEALTAKVAGGGASFPDAFYQAVDADFNGVAGSELVTYAKSGSSDGRKQLSSGTLDVAGSDSL
;
A
#
# COMPACT_ATOMS: atom_id res chain seq x y z
N MET A 1 5.11 43.45 -33.55
CA MET A 1 6.20 43.30 -32.55
C MET A 1 5.71 42.98 -31.11
N LEU A 2 4.40 42.79 -30.85
CA LEU A 2 3.87 42.47 -29.50
C LEU A 2 3.39 41.02 -29.29
N HIS A 3 3.32 40.19 -30.34
CA HIS A 3 2.89 38.78 -30.23
C HIS A 3 4.05 37.79 -30.07
N GLU A 4 5.26 38.17 -30.48
CA GLU A 4 6.45 37.31 -30.42
C GLU A 4 7.00 37.19 -28.98
N SER A 5 6.83 38.23 -28.15
CA SER A 5 7.31 38.27 -26.76
C SER A 5 6.48 37.44 -25.77
N ARG A 6 5.25 37.03 -26.14
CA ARG A 6 4.39 36.21 -25.26
C ARG A 6 4.58 34.71 -25.45
N ILE A 7 4.94 34.29 -26.67
CA ILE A 7 5.26 32.90 -27.01
C ILE A 7 6.62 32.51 -26.41
N VAL A 8 7.62 33.41 -26.47
CA VAL A 8 8.95 33.18 -25.87
C VAL A 8 8.89 33.08 -24.34
N ARG A 9 7.98 33.82 -23.67
CA ARG A 9 7.77 33.70 -22.22
C ARG A 9 7.07 32.41 -21.77
N LEU A 10 6.24 31.82 -22.62
CA LEU A 10 5.52 30.56 -22.32
C LEU A 10 6.43 29.33 -22.47
N LEU A 11 7.40 29.37 -23.38
CA LEU A 11 8.38 28.29 -23.55
C LEU A 11 9.47 28.27 -22.47
N ALA A 12 9.77 29.41 -21.85
CA ALA A 12 10.77 29.49 -20.77
C ALA A 12 10.31 28.88 -19.43
N VAL A 13 9.00 28.71 -19.22
CA VAL A 13 8.44 28.14 -17.97
C VAL A 13 8.45 26.59 -17.98
N ILE A 14 8.47 25.97 -19.17
CA ILE A 14 8.41 24.51 -19.31
C ILE A 14 9.77 23.83 -19.11
N VAL A 15 10.88 24.55 -19.28
CA VAL A 15 12.25 23.99 -19.23
C VAL A 15 12.79 23.80 -17.80
N VAL A 16 12.17 24.39 -16.77
CA VAL A 16 12.68 24.34 -15.39
C VAL A 16 12.09 23.18 -14.56
N ALA A 17 11.05 22.49 -15.04
CA ALA A 17 10.36 21.45 -14.26
C ALA A 17 10.83 20.00 -14.53
N VAL A 18 11.81 19.77 -15.42
CA VAL A 18 12.26 18.43 -15.84
C VAL A 18 13.76 18.24 -15.57
N GLY A 19 14.18 18.46 -14.33
CA GLY A 19 15.61 18.44 -13.97
C GLY A 19 15.99 17.69 -12.70
N LEU A 20 15.08 16.94 -12.07
CA LEU A 20 15.30 16.33 -10.75
C LEU A 20 14.99 14.83 -10.71
N VAL A 21 15.24 14.10 -11.81
CA VAL A 21 15.19 12.64 -11.79
C VAL A 21 16.36 12.10 -12.60
N ALA A 22 17.12 11.19 -11.99
CA ALA A 22 18.19 10.37 -12.59
C ALA A 22 19.66 10.79 -12.40
N THR A 23 20.10 10.96 -11.14
CA THR A 23 21.51 10.66 -10.78
C THR A 23 21.58 9.80 -9.52
N ALA A 24 21.10 8.58 -9.60
CA ALA A 24 21.39 7.53 -8.63
C ALA A 24 21.26 6.15 -9.30
N CYS A 25 21.98 5.96 -10.40
CA CYS A 25 22.27 4.62 -10.92
C CYS A 25 23.54 4.72 -11.77
N GLY A 26 24.53 3.90 -11.46
CA GLY A 26 25.62 3.59 -12.38
C GLY A 26 26.92 4.36 -12.16
N GLY A 27 27.63 4.05 -11.08
CA GLY A 27 29.08 4.22 -10.98
C GLY A 27 29.67 2.94 -10.43
N SER A 28 30.09 2.03 -11.31
CA SER A 28 30.77 0.79 -10.93
C SER A 28 32.25 0.91 -11.27
N GLU A 29 33.11 1.01 -10.27
CA GLU A 29 34.53 0.68 -10.36
C GLU A 29 34.99 -0.06 -9.09
N GLU A 30 35.33 -1.33 -9.34
CA GLU A 30 36.21 -2.30 -8.69
C GLU A 30 36.54 -2.29 -7.16
N SER A 31 36.30 -3.48 -6.61
CA SER A 31 37.18 -4.27 -5.72
C SER A 31 36.97 -4.22 -4.19
N GLY A 32 36.38 -5.30 -3.69
CA GLY A 32 36.32 -5.67 -2.28
C GLY A 32 35.51 -6.94 -2.11
N SER A 33 36.13 -8.09 -2.36
CA SER A 33 35.52 -9.41 -2.15
C SER A 33 35.16 -9.61 -0.68
N SER A 34 33.89 -9.84 -0.37
CA SER A 34 33.46 -10.63 0.77
C SER A 34 32.11 -11.24 0.41
N ALA A 35 32.09 -12.56 0.29
CA ALA A 35 30.89 -13.35 0.12
C ALA A 35 30.09 -13.28 1.43
N ASP A 36 28.87 -12.76 1.37
CA ASP A 36 27.87 -12.90 2.40
C ASP A 36 26.52 -13.18 1.74
N ASP A 37 25.75 -14.06 2.37
CA ASP A 37 24.61 -14.78 1.83
C ASP A 37 23.46 -13.84 1.45
N GLY A 38 23.05 -13.91 0.17
CA GLY A 38 22.22 -12.91 -0.49
C GLY A 38 20.74 -12.96 -0.12
N SER A 39 20.39 -12.59 1.11
CA SER A 39 19.10 -11.95 1.37
C SER A 39 19.27 -10.45 1.16
N SER A 40 19.09 -10.00 -0.08
CA SER A 40 18.95 -8.57 -0.39
C SER A 40 17.63 -8.08 0.19
N THR A 41 17.60 -7.80 1.49
CA THR A 41 16.66 -6.81 1.99
C THR A 41 17.17 -5.48 1.47
N THR A 42 16.51 -4.94 0.43
CA THR A 42 16.49 -3.49 0.26
C THR A 42 16.14 -2.94 1.64
N SER A 43 17.08 -2.24 2.28
CA SER A 43 16.79 -1.41 3.44
C SER A 43 15.84 -0.32 2.95
N GLY A 44 14.55 -0.65 2.91
CA GLY A 44 13.50 0.31 2.67
C GLY A 44 13.67 1.40 3.71
N ALA A 45 13.48 2.66 3.29
CA ALA A 45 13.40 3.77 4.22
C ALA A 45 12.53 3.35 5.41
N ALA A 46 13.00 3.61 6.63
CA ALA A 46 12.27 3.24 7.84
C ALA A 46 10.82 3.72 7.68
N GLY A 47 9.89 2.75 7.63
CA GLY A 47 8.48 3.05 7.53
C GLY A 47 8.02 3.87 8.72
N PRO A 48 6.84 4.49 8.65
CA PRO A 48 6.25 5.12 9.82
C PRO A 48 6.23 4.14 11.00
N ALA A 49 6.40 4.66 12.21
CA ALA A 49 6.29 3.85 13.42
C ALA A 49 4.94 3.11 13.42
N ALA A 50 4.93 1.87 13.88
CA ALA A 50 3.70 1.10 14.04
C ALA A 50 2.73 1.86 14.96
N PRO A 51 1.41 1.80 14.70
CA PRO A 51 0.43 2.42 15.58
C PRO A 51 0.50 1.80 16.97
N SER A 52 0.34 2.63 18.01
CA SER A 52 0.19 2.17 19.38
C SER A 52 -1.22 1.58 19.60
N ASN A 53 -1.41 0.83 20.67
CA ASN A 53 -2.75 0.35 21.03
C ASN A 53 -3.74 1.49 21.25
N ALA A 54 -3.28 2.63 21.81
CA ALA A 54 -4.11 3.81 21.97
C ALA A 54 -4.57 4.40 20.63
N ASP A 55 -3.72 4.31 19.59
CA ASP A 55 -4.11 4.72 18.23
C ASP A 55 -5.18 3.78 17.66
N ILE A 56 -5.10 2.48 17.95
CA ILE A 56 -6.07 1.46 17.52
C ILE A 56 -7.41 1.62 18.27
N GLU A 57 -7.39 1.82 19.58
CA GLU A 57 -8.58 2.06 20.41
C GLU A 57 -9.33 3.35 20.02
N ALA A 58 -8.63 4.34 19.45
CA ALA A 58 -9.25 5.57 18.96
C ALA A 58 -9.96 5.42 17.61
N LEU A 59 -9.82 4.26 16.94
CA LEU A 59 -10.48 4.01 15.66
C LEU A 59 -11.99 3.86 15.83
N THR A 60 -12.72 4.35 14.84
CA THR A 60 -14.19 4.27 14.79
C THR A 60 -14.72 3.78 13.44
N ALA A 61 -13.86 3.78 12.41
CA ALA A 61 -14.21 3.28 11.10
C ALA A 61 -14.32 1.76 11.12
N LYS A 62 -15.31 1.24 10.40
CA LYS A 62 -15.49 -0.19 10.21
C LYS A 62 -14.96 -0.63 8.86
N VAL A 63 -14.42 -1.83 8.81
CA VAL A 63 -13.94 -2.52 7.61
C VAL A 63 -14.75 -3.81 7.44
N ALA A 64 -15.53 -3.88 6.38
CA ALA A 64 -16.29 -5.05 6.00
C ALA A 64 -15.49 -5.91 5.03
N GLY A 65 -15.10 -7.10 5.49
CA GLY A 65 -14.39 -8.11 4.72
C GLY A 65 -15.27 -9.30 4.35
N GLY A 66 -14.90 -10.02 3.29
CA GLY A 66 -15.55 -11.29 2.96
C GLY A 66 -14.94 -12.01 1.76
N GLY A 67 -15.52 -13.16 1.38
CA GLY A 67 -15.11 -13.90 0.19
C GLY A 67 -14.58 -15.31 0.47
N ALA A 68 -13.38 -15.62 -0.02
CA ALA A 68 -12.74 -16.94 0.03
C ALA A 68 -12.96 -17.68 1.35
N SER A 69 -13.43 -18.93 1.26
CA SER A 69 -13.64 -19.75 2.48
C SER A 69 -12.36 -20.44 2.95
N PHE A 70 -11.37 -20.62 2.08
CA PHE A 70 -10.10 -21.26 2.43
C PHE A 70 -9.36 -20.54 3.58
N PRO A 71 -9.17 -19.20 3.56
CA PRO A 71 -8.51 -18.47 4.64
C PRO A 71 -9.43 -18.06 5.80
N ASP A 72 -10.71 -18.49 5.83
CA ASP A 72 -11.71 -18.01 6.80
C ASP A 72 -11.22 -18.11 8.25
N ALA A 73 -10.75 -19.29 8.67
CA ALA A 73 -10.27 -19.50 10.04
C ALA A 73 -9.10 -18.57 10.43
N PHE A 74 -8.23 -18.22 9.48
CA PHE A 74 -7.16 -17.27 9.71
C PHE A 74 -7.70 -15.85 9.90
N TYR A 75 -8.62 -15.40 9.04
CA TYR A 75 -9.21 -14.07 9.16
C TYR A 75 -10.02 -13.93 10.45
N GLN A 76 -10.79 -14.94 10.85
CA GLN A 76 -11.52 -14.89 12.13
C GLN A 76 -10.56 -14.71 13.33
N ALA A 77 -9.38 -15.34 13.30
CA ALA A 77 -8.39 -15.18 14.38
C ALA A 77 -7.79 -13.77 14.39
N VAL A 78 -7.42 -13.24 13.22
CA VAL A 78 -6.87 -11.88 13.10
C VAL A 78 -7.90 -10.82 13.49
N ASP A 79 -9.15 -10.97 13.05
CA ASP A 79 -10.25 -10.06 13.38
C ASP A 79 -10.49 -10.08 14.90
N ALA A 80 -10.48 -11.26 15.54
CA ALA A 80 -10.64 -11.37 16.98
C ALA A 80 -9.50 -10.67 17.75
N ASP A 81 -8.25 -10.87 17.35
CA ASP A 81 -7.10 -10.22 17.98
C ASP A 81 -7.16 -8.69 17.81
N PHE A 82 -7.45 -8.22 16.59
CA PHE A 82 -7.53 -6.79 16.30
C PHE A 82 -8.71 -6.13 17.04
N ASN A 83 -9.91 -6.70 16.94
CA ASN A 83 -11.10 -6.16 17.61
C ASN A 83 -10.96 -6.22 19.14
N GLY A 84 -10.21 -7.20 19.65
CA GLY A 84 -9.85 -7.29 21.06
C GLY A 84 -9.02 -6.10 21.53
N VAL A 85 -8.05 -5.64 20.72
CA VAL A 85 -7.29 -4.42 20.99
C VAL A 85 -8.13 -3.17 20.77
N ALA A 86 -8.94 -3.11 19.71
CA ALA A 86 -9.78 -1.96 19.40
C ALA A 86 -10.95 -1.77 20.40
N GLY A 87 -11.26 -2.78 21.21
CA GLY A 87 -12.37 -2.76 22.16
C GLY A 87 -13.76 -2.74 21.52
N SER A 88 -13.86 -2.93 20.19
CA SER A 88 -15.10 -2.95 19.43
C SER A 88 -14.95 -3.74 18.13
N GLU A 89 -16.07 -4.20 17.57
CA GLU A 89 -16.08 -4.90 16.28
C GLU A 89 -15.96 -3.90 15.12
N LEU A 90 -14.71 -3.63 14.76
CA LEU A 90 -14.34 -2.71 13.67
C LEU A 90 -14.03 -3.45 12.38
N VAL A 91 -13.40 -4.62 12.46
CA VAL A 91 -13.06 -5.43 11.29
C VAL A 91 -13.88 -6.72 11.32
N THR A 92 -14.47 -7.09 10.21
CA THR A 92 -15.24 -8.35 10.09
C THR A 92 -14.91 -9.09 8.81
N TYR A 93 -15.03 -10.42 8.83
CA TYR A 93 -14.90 -11.24 7.63
C TYR A 93 -16.07 -12.22 7.47
N ALA A 94 -16.81 -12.11 6.35
CA ALA A 94 -17.90 -13.00 6.01
C ALA A 94 -17.52 -13.98 4.87
N LYS A 95 -17.39 -15.27 5.18
CA LYS A 95 -17.14 -16.30 4.16
C LYS A 95 -18.34 -16.40 3.19
N SER A 96 -18.06 -16.33 1.90
CA SER A 96 -19.06 -16.47 0.82
C SER A 96 -18.54 -17.15 -0.45
N GLY A 97 -17.23 -17.39 -0.53
CA GLY A 97 -16.53 -17.84 -1.74
C GLY A 97 -15.92 -16.68 -2.52
N SER A 98 -14.81 -16.94 -3.22
CA SER A 98 -14.01 -15.89 -3.87
C SER A 98 -14.73 -15.15 -4.98
N SER A 99 -15.55 -15.86 -5.77
CA SER A 99 -16.38 -15.23 -6.80
C SER A 99 -17.37 -14.22 -6.22
N ASP A 100 -17.96 -14.51 -5.06
CA ASP A 100 -18.92 -13.61 -4.43
C ASP A 100 -18.23 -12.48 -3.68
N GLY A 101 -17.08 -12.74 -3.06
CA GLY A 101 -16.22 -11.69 -2.51
C GLY A 101 -15.84 -10.64 -3.56
N ARG A 102 -15.37 -11.09 -4.74
CA ARG A 102 -15.02 -10.18 -5.86
C ARG A 102 -16.21 -9.35 -6.34
N LYS A 103 -17.40 -9.94 -6.48
CA LYS A 103 -18.61 -9.20 -6.86
C LYS A 103 -18.97 -8.15 -5.80
N GLN A 104 -18.93 -8.52 -4.53
CA GLN A 104 -19.29 -7.64 -3.43
C GLN A 104 -18.31 -6.47 -3.30
N LEU A 105 -17.00 -6.71 -3.43
CA LEU A 105 -16.00 -5.64 -3.50
C LEU A 105 -16.23 -4.74 -4.71
N SER A 106 -16.48 -5.31 -5.90
CA SER A 106 -16.77 -4.52 -7.11
C SER A 106 -18.04 -3.68 -6.99
N SER A 107 -18.99 -4.09 -6.15
CA SER A 107 -20.22 -3.33 -5.86
C SER A 107 -20.08 -2.31 -4.74
N GLY A 108 -18.94 -2.28 -4.03
CA GLY A 108 -18.73 -1.44 -2.84
C GLY A 108 -19.44 -1.96 -1.58
N THR A 109 -19.89 -3.21 -1.56
CA THR A 109 -20.51 -3.83 -0.38
C THR A 109 -19.45 -4.23 0.66
N LEU A 110 -18.26 -4.61 0.20
CA LEU A 110 -17.12 -4.95 1.03
C LEU A 110 -15.99 -3.95 0.78
N ASP A 111 -15.21 -3.68 1.82
CA ASP A 111 -13.96 -2.93 1.75
C ASP A 111 -12.78 -3.84 1.37
N VAL A 112 -12.88 -5.13 1.72
CA VAL A 112 -11.86 -6.14 1.45
C VAL A 112 -12.51 -7.43 0.96
N ALA A 113 -11.95 -8.04 -0.10
CA ALA A 113 -12.37 -9.36 -0.56
C ALA A 113 -11.20 -10.35 -0.60
N GLY A 114 -11.37 -11.49 0.07
CA GLY A 114 -10.47 -12.64 -0.06
C GLY A 114 -10.75 -13.40 -1.35
N SER A 115 -9.70 -13.72 -2.11
CA SER A 115 -9.77 -14.57 -3.31
C SER A 115 -8.60 -15.55 -3.30
N ASP A 116 -8.86 -16.83 -3.49
CA ASP A 116 -7.84 -17.87 -3.72
C ASP A 116 -7.53 -18.07 -5.22
N SER A 117 -8.28 -17.39 -6.09
CA SER A 117 -8.05 -17.34 -7.54
C SER A 117 -7.55 -15.96 -7.99
N LEU A 118 -6.73 -15.95 -9.05
CA LEU A 118 -6.38 -14.77 -9.83
C LEU A 118 -7.56 -14.25 -10.66
#